data_AF-A0A920R5Q7-F1
#
_entry.id   AF-A0A920R5Q7-F1
#
_cell.length_a   1.000
_cell.length_b   1.000
_cell.length_c   1.000
_cell.angle_alpha   90.00
_cell.angle_beta   90.00
_cell.angle_gamma   90.00
#
_symmetry.space_group_name_H-M   'P 1'
#
loop_
_entity.id
_entity.type
_entity.pdbx_description
1 polymer ?
#
loop_
_entity_poly.entity_id
_entity_poly.type
_entity_poly.pdbx_seq_one_letter_code
_entity_poly.pdbx_strand_id
1 'polypeptide(L)'
;MPDASRLTVAVTVVVVIMVINLLGIRSSVKIQMVMVSIFVTALLILSLGGLFYIDLDLLIPMAPMGWNAVLSAAVPAYFSYTGFTMLLAITEEIRNPAKNIPLITFYTFLIVAFIYISVTFVVPGLIPWQELGAIAAPLSAAAATFLPEWYSTAITLAALFPRRYFYKHDYHHRFSLILCSSTK
;
A
#
# COMPACT_ATOMS: atom_id res chain seq x y z
N MET A 1 -42.10 18.49 1.19
CA MET A 1 -40.75 18.82 1.69
C MET A 1 -39.86 17.59 1.60
N PRO A 2 -39.21 17.35 0.44
CA PRO A 2 -38.41 16.13 0.16
C PRO A 2 -37.13 16.01 1.00
N ASP A 3 -36.72 17.09 1.66
CA ASP A 3 -35.42 17.22 2.34
C ASP A 3 -35.37 16.52 3.71
N ALA A 4 -36.53 16.32 4.34
CA ALA A 4 -36.63 15.66 5.65
C ALA A 4 -36.12 14.21 5.63
N SER A 5 -36.40 13.45 4.55
CA SER A 5 -35.94 12.07 4.41
C SER A 5 -34.42 11.94 4.29
N ARG A 6 -33.78 12.88 3.58
CA ARG A 6 -32.32 12.94 3.41
C ARG A 6 -31.62 13.33 4.72
N LEU A 7 -32.22 14.27 5.45
CA LEU A 7 -31.74 14.71 6.76
C LEU A 7 -31.80 13.59 7.80
N THR A 8 -32.90 12.84 7.87
CA THR A 8 -33.01 11.71 8.79
C THR A 8 -31.94 10.64 8.51
N VAL A 9 -31.72 10.27 7.25
CA VAL A 9 -30.69 9.30 6.88
C VAL A 9 -29.29 9.81 7.25
N ALA A 10 -28.98 11.08 6.95
CA ALA A 10 -27.69 11.67 7.29
C ALA A 10 -27.45 11.69 8.81
N VAL A 11 -28.44 12.10 9.60
CA VAL A 11 -28.35 12.13 11.07
C VAL A 11 -28.18 10.72 11.63
N THR A 12 -28.95 9.73 11.17
CA THR A 12 -28.81 8.35 11.62
C THR A 12 -27.41 7.81 11.33
N VAL A 13 -26.87 8.06 10.13
CA VAL A 13 -25.52 7.62 9.76
C VAL A 13 -24.46 8.29 10.64
N VAL A 14 -24.55 9.61 10.85
CA VAL A 14 -23.58 10.34 11.70
C VAL A 14 -23.63 9.85 13.14
N VAL A 15 -24.82 9.63 13.72
CA VAL A 15 -24.96 9.11 15.09
C VAL A 15 -24.40 7.70 15.21
N VAL A 16 -24.65 6.82 14.24
CA VAL A 16 -24.09 5.46 14.23
C VAL A 16 -22.55 5.51 14.15
N ILE A 17 -21.99 6.32 13.25
CA ILE A 17 -20.53 6.49 13.12
C ILE A 17 -19.95 7.10 14.40
N MET A 18 -20.63 8.05 15.03
CA MET A 18 -20.22 8.64 16.30
C MET A 18 -20.18 7.60 17.42
N VAL A 19 -21.21 6.75 17.55
CA VAL A 19 -21.23 5.66 18.54
C VAL A 19 -20.09 4.67 18.29
N ILE A 20 -19.80 4.34 17.03
CA ILE A 20 -18.68 3.46 16.67
C ILE A 20 -17.33 4.11 17.01
N ASN A 21 -17.15 5.39 16.72
CA ASN A 21 -15.93 6.14 17.09
C ASN A 21 -15.76 6.19 18.62
N LEU A 22 -16.86 6.28 19.38
CA LEU A 22 -16.84 6.27 20.84
C LEU A 22 -16.49 4.90 21.43
N LEU A 23 -16.78 3.79 20.75
CA LEU A 23 -16.43 2.43 21.20
C LEU A 23 -14.90 2.17 21.20
N GLY A 24 -14.11 3.09 20.65
CA GLY A 24 -12.70 3.26 21.02
C GLY A 24 -11.71 2.84 19.95
N ILE A 25 -11.07 3.83 19.34
CA ILE A 25 -9.97 3.71 18.37
C ILE A 25 -8.78 2.86 18.88
N ARG A 26 -8.57 2.80 20.19
CA ARG A 26 -7.41 2.13 20.80
C ARG A 26 -7.33 0.63 20.48
N SER A 27 -8.47 -0.04 20.35
CA SER A 27 -8.50 -1.47 19.99
C SER A 27 -8.20 -1.66 18.49
N SER A 28 -8.75 -0.80 17.64
CA SER A 28 -8.49 -0.78 16.20
C SER A 28 -7.01 -0.55 15.89
N VAL A 29 -6.36 0.38 16.61
CA VAL A 29 -4.93 0.66 16.45
C VAL A 29 -4.06 -0.54 16.80
N LYS A 30 -4.38 -1.28 17.87
CA LYS A 30 -3.61 -2.50 18.24
C LYS A 30 -3.70 -3.57 17.16
N ILE A 31 -4.90 -3.83 16.64
CA ILE A 31 -5.10 -4.81 15.57
C ILE A 31 -4.36 -4.37 14.31
N GLN A 32 -4.45 -3.10 13.95
CA GLN A 32 -3.74 -2.53 12.81
C GLN A 32 -2.22 -2.67 12.96
N MET A 33 -1.67 -2.39 14.14
CA MET A 33 -0.22 -2.55 14.39
C MET A 33 0.23 -4.00 14.18
N VAL A 34 -0.54 -4.98 14.67
CA VAL A 34 -0.23 -6.40 14.48
C VAL A 34 -0.26 -6.78 12.99
N MET A 35 -1.26 -6.32 12.25
CA MET A 35 -1.36 -6.58 10.81
C MET A 35 -0.19 -5.97 10.04
N VAL A 36 0.15 -4.71 10.33
CA VAL A 36 1.27 -4.01 9.69
C VAL A 36 2.60 -4.68 10.04
N SER A 37 2.81 -5.08 11.30
CA SER A 37 4.04 -5.74 11.70
C SER A 37 4.22 -7.07 10.97
N ILE A 38 3.16 -7.88 10.86
CA ILE A 38 3.20 -9.14 10.10
C ILE A 38 3.60 -8.87 8.65
N PHE A 39 2.99 -7.87 8.01
CA PHE A 39 3.26 -7.55 6.60
C PHE A 39 4.67 -7.01 6.39
N VAL A 40 5.13 -6.08 7.25
CA VAL A 40 6.49 -5.54 7.19
C VAL A 40 7.53 -6.63 7.40
N THR A 41 7.34 -7.51 8.39
CA THR A 41 8.23 -8.66 8.61
C THR A 41 8.25 -9.58 7.40
N ALA A 42 7.09 -9.85 6.78
CA ALA A 42 7.04 -10.70 5.60
C ALA A 42 7.79 -10.08 4.40
N LEU A 43 7.66 -8.76 4.20
CA LEU A 43 8.42 -8.06 3.16
C LEU A 43 9.91 -8.04 3.44
N LEU A 44 10.33 -7.90 4.70
CA LEU A 44 11.74 -7.94 5.10
C LEU A 44 12.35 -9.33 4.91
N ILE A 45 11.63 -10.40 5.26
CA ILE A 45 12.10 -11.77 5.01
C ILE A 45 12.23 -12.02 3.51
N LEU A 46 11.24 -11.60 2.72
CA LEU A 46 11.30 -11.73 1.26
C LEU A 46 12.48 -10.95 0.68
N SER A 47 12.67 -9.70 1.09
CA SER A 47 13.69 -8.84 0.50
C SER A 47 15.10 -9.24 0.95
N LEU A 48 15.33 -9.42 2.25
CA LEU A 48 16.65 -9.79 2.77
C LEU A 48 17.02 -11.24 2.42
N GLY A 49 16.06 -12.16 2.46
CA GLY A 49 16.27 -13.55 2.07
C GLY A 49 16.45 -13.71 0.56
N GLY A 50 15.67 -12.99 -0.23
CA GLY A 50 15.73 -13.05 -1.68
C GLY A 50 17.06 -12.56 -2.24
N LEU A 51 17.80 -11.67 -1.56
CA LEU A 51 19.14 -11.22 -1.97
C LEU A 51 20.12 -12.37 -2.23
N PHE A 52 19.97 -13.51 -1.55
CA PHE A 52 20.84 -14.68 -1.74
C PHE A 52 20.45 -15.56 -2.93
N TYR A 53 19.28 -15.34 -3.51
CA TYR A 53 18.71 -16.13 -4.61
C TYR A 53 18.52 -15.33 -5.91
N ILE A 54 18.99 -14.08 -5.94
CA ILE A 54 18.91 -13.22 -7.12
C ILE A 54 19.82 -13.77 -8.23
N ASP A 55 19.26 -13.85 -9.44
CA ASP A 55 20.01 -13.94 -10.68
C ASP A 55 20.28 -12.54 -11.23
N LEU A 56 21.56 -12.15 -11.29
CA LEU A 56 21.99 -10.83 -11.75
C LEU A 56 21.77 -10.65 -13.27
N ASP A 57 21.70 -11.74 -14.03
CA ASP A 57 21.47 -11.67 -15.47
C ASP A 57 20.04 -11.20 -15.78
N LEU A 58 19.08 -11.47 -14.89
CA LEU A 58 17.72 -10.96 -14.99
C LEU A 58 17.62 -9.44 -14.77
N LEU A 59 18.60 -8.86 -14.08
CA LEU A 59 18.66 -7.42 -13.82
C LEU A 59 19.29 -6.62 -14.97
N ILE A 60 19.88 -7.30 -15.96
CA ILE A 60 20.59 -6.67 -17.08
C ILE A 60 19.80 -6.86 -18.37
N PRO A 61 19.45 -5.78 -19.10
CA PRO A 61 19.64 -4.37 -18.76
C PRO A 61 18.61 -3.88 -17.73
N MET A 62 19.01 -3.00 -16.79
CA MET A 62 18.12 -2.48 -15.74
C MET A 62 16.91 -1.71 -16.27
N ALA A 63 17.05 -1.06 -17.43
CA ALA A 63 15.99 -0.30 -18.07
C ALA A 63 15.77 -0.82 -19.50
N PRO A 64 15.16 -2.00 -19.67
CA PRO A 64 14.99 -2.64 -20.98
C PRO A 64 14.09 -1.82 -21.91
N MET A 65 13.11 -1.11 -21.34
CA MET A 65 12.21 -0.19 -22.06
C MET A 65 12.72 1.27 -22.08
N GLY A 66 13.98 1.49 -21.65
CA GLY A 66 14.59 2.81 -21.52
C GLY A 66 14.13 3.61 -20.30
N TRP A 67 14.86 4.68 -19.98
CA TRP A 67 14.61 5.52 -18.81
C TRP A 67 13.28 6.29 -18.87
N ASN A 68 12.76 6.57 -20.07
CA ASN A 68 11.45 7.18 -20.24
C ASN A 68 10.31 6.31 -19.68
N ALA A 69 10.43 4.98 -19.81
CA ALA A 69 9.46 4.05 -19.23
C ALA A 69 9.53 4.05 -17.70
N VAL A 70 10.74 4.16 -17.13
CA VAL A 70 10.95 4.30 -15.67
C VAL A 70 10.29 5.56 -15.14
N LEU A 71 10.49 6.71 -15.81
CA LEU A 71 9.83 7.97 -15.45
C LEU A 71 8.31 7.89 -15.57
N SER A 72 7.81 7.22 -16.60
CA SER A 72 6.36 7.00 -16.79
C SER A 72 5.76 6.12 -15.68
N ALA A 73 6.51 5.13 -15.19
CA ALA A 73 6.11 4.27 -14.08
C ALA A 73 6.16 4.97 -12.71
N ALA A 74 6.86 6.10 -12.59
CA ALA A 74 6.91 6.87 -11.34
C ALA A 74 5.55 7.46 -10.96
N VAL A 75 4.72 7.83 -11.94
CA VAL A 75 3.38 8.40 -11.72
C VAL A 75 2.45 7.41 -11.00
N PRO A 76 2.24 6.16 -11.48
CA PRO A 76 1.45 5.19 -10.73
C PRO A 76 2.11 4.78 -9.41
N ALA A 77 3.46 4.76 -9.34
CA ALA A 77 4.17 4.45 -8.09
C ALA A 77 3.96 5.51 -6.99
N TYR A 78 3.69 6.77 -7.36
CA TYR A 78 3.36 7.84 -6.41
C TYR A 78 2.11 7.51 -5.58
N PHE A 79 1.12 6.78 -6.14
CA PHE A 79 -0.08 6.41 -5.39
C PHE A 79 0.21 5.57 -4.15
N SER A 80 1.33 4.83 -4.14
CA SER A 80 1.79 4.07 -2.97
C SER A 80 2.21 4.94 -1.79
N TYR A 81 2.34 6.27 -1.96
CA TYR A 81 2.71 7.23 -0.92
C TYR A 81 1.53 8.09 -0.43
N THR A 82 0.31 7.85 -0.90
CA THR A 82 -0.89 8.64 -0.55
C THR A 82 -1.39 8.45 0.90
N GLY A 83 -0.78 7.54 1.65
CA GLY A 83 -1.14 7.23 3.06
C GLY A 83 -0.96 8.39 4.05
N PHE A 84 -0.21 9.44 3.69
CA PHE A 84 -0.04 10.63 4.55
C PHE A 84 -1.37 11.32 4.89
N THR A 85 -2.37 11.22 4.01
CA THR A 85 -3.71 11.81 4.26
C THR A 85 -4.41 11.20 5.48
N MET A 86 -4.16 9.93 5.79
CA MET A 86 -4.69 9.29 7.00
C MET A 86 -4.02 9.80 8.27
N LEU A 87 -2.73 10.12 8.21
CA LEU A 87 -1.99 10.69 9.34
C LEU A 87 -2.64 12.01 9.80
N LEU A 88 -3.08 12.83 8.83
CA LEU A 88 -3.80 14.08 9.11
C LEU A 88 -5.14 13.82 9.80
N ALA A 89 -5.87 12.79 9.39
CA ALA A 89 -7.18 12.46 9.97
C ALA A 89 -7.13 12.04 11.44
N ILE A 90 -6.02 11.43 11.88
CA ILE A 90 -5.83 10.99 13.28
C ILE A 90 -4.94 11.94 14.10
N THR A 91 -4.55 13.08 13.54
CA THR A 91 -3.61 14.03 14.17
C THR A 91 -4.09 14.49 15.54
N GLU A 92 -5.40 14.68 15.72
CA GLU A 92 -6.00 15.08 17.00
C GLU A 92 -5.86 14.00 18.09
N GLU A 93 -5.65 12.74 17.72
CA GLU A 93 -5.47 11.62 18.64
C GLU A 93 -4.00 11.37 19.01
N ILE A 94 -3.06 12.03 18.32
CA ILE A 94 -1.62 11.90 18.56
C ILE A 94 -1.25 12.76 19.76
N ARG A 95 -0.61 12.15 20.77
CA ARG A 95 -0.01 12.89 21.89
C ARG A 95 1.10 13.80 21.36
N ASN A 96 1.13 15.07 21.72
CA ASN A 96 2.15 16.05 21.28
C ASN A 96 2.36 16.08 19.75
N PRO A 97 1.32 16.43 18.96
CA PRO A 97 1.36 16.32 17.50
C PRO A 97 2.48 17.18 16.89
N ALA A 98 2.76 18.37 17.44
CA ALA A 98 3.79 19.29 16.96
C ALA A 98 5.20 18.67 16.91
N LYS A 99 5.52 17.74 17.83
CA LYS A 99 6.81 17.03 17.85
C LYS A 99 6.72 15.65 17.20
N ASN A 100 5.61 14.94 17.40
CA ASN A 100 5.51 13.54 17.02
C ASN A 100 5.17 13.34 15.54
N ILE A 101 4.36 14.20 14.92
CA ILE A 101 4.06 14.13 13.49
C ILE A 101 5.33 14.20 12.63
N PRO A 102 6.22 15.20 12.79
CA PRO A 102 7.42 15.27 11.98
C PRO A 102 8.35 14.07 12.20
N LEU A 103 8.51 13.60 13.44
CA LEU A 103 9.32 12.41 13.74
C LEU A 103 8.75 11.13 13.12
N ILE A 104 7.46 10.85 13.32
CA ILE A 104 6.80 9.64 12.79
C ILE A 104 6.85 9.64 11.27
N THR A 105 6.60 10.79 10.64
CA THR A 105 6.65 10.94 9.18
C THR A 105 8.05 10.60 8.66
N PHE A 106 9.10 11.14 9.30
CA PHE A 106 10.48 10.88 8.90
C PHE A 106 10.87 9.41 9.04
N TYR A 107 10.60 8.78 10.20
CA TYR A 107 10.91 7.37 10.41
C TYR A 107 10.11 6.44 9.49
N THR A 108 8.82 6.72 9.30
CA THR A 108 7.96 5.93 8.40
C THR A 108 8.48 6.01 6.97
N PHE A 109 8.80 7.22 6.49
CA PHE A 109 9.35 7.41 5.16
C PHE A 109 10.65 6.63 4.96
N LEU A 110 11.57 6.68 5.93
CA LEU A 110 12.86 5.98 5.84
C LEU A 110 12.68 4.46 5.79
N ILE A 111 11.82 3.91 6.66
CA ILE A 111 11.52 2.47 6.70
C ILE A 111 10.86 2.01 5.38
N VAL A 112 9.86 2.74 4.92
CA VAL A 112 9.12 2.39 3.69
C VAL A 112 10.02 2.51 2.46
N ALA A 113 10.83 3.57 2.36
CA ALA A 113 11.79 3.75 1.28
C ALA A 113 12.79 2.59 1.23
N PHE A 114 13.34 2.18 2.38
CA PHE A 114 14.23 1.03 2.47
C PHE A 114 13.56 -0.25 1.95
N ILE A 115 12.36 -0.57 2.47
CA ILE A 115 11.63 -1.77 2.04
C ILE A 115 11.33 -1.73 0.55
N TYR A 116 10.88 -0.59 0.01
CA TYR A 116 10.52 -0.46 -1.40
C TYR A 116 11.73 -0.63 -2.30
N ILE A 117 12.87 -0.04 -1.96
CA ILE A 117 14.11 -0.21 -2.72
C ILE A 117 14.55 -1.68 -2.70
N SER A 118 14.58 -2.31 -1.53
CA SER A 118 15.00 -3.71 -1.41
C SER A 118 14.08 -4.66 -2.19
N VAL A 119 12.76 -4.49 -2.07
CA VAL A 119 11.79 -5.33 -2.80
C VAL A 119 11.86 -5.10 -4.31
N THR A 120 11.96 -3.84 -4.76
CA THR A 120 12.04 -3.49 -6.19
C THR A 120 13.34 -4.01 -6.82
N PHE A 121 14.40 -4.16 -6.02
CA PHE A 121 15.65 -4.76 -6.49
C PHE A 121 15.57 -6.29 -6.53
N VAL A 122 15.01 -6.92 -5.50
CA VAL A 122 15.01 -8.38 -5.34
C VAL A 122 14.02 -9.06 -6.30
N VAL A 123 12.81 -8.53 -6.46
CA VAL A 123 11.75 -9.21 -7.21
C VAL A 123 12.10 -9.42 -8.70
N PRO A 124 12.61 -8.43 -9.45
CA PRO A 124 13.06 -8.65 -10.83
C PRO A 124 14.30 -9.55 -10.95
N GLY A 125 15.05 -9.71 -9.85
CA GLY A 125 16.16 -10.66 -9.76
C GLY A 125 15.72 -12.11 -9.52
N LEU A 126 14.43 -12.35 -9.21
CA LEU A 126 13.87 -13.69 -8.97
C LEU A 126 12.96 -14.15 -10.10
N ILE A 127 12.30 -13.22 -10.80
CA ILE A 127 11.32 -13.51 -11.85
C ILE A 127 11.58 -12.56 -13.04
N PRO A 128 11.62 -13.06 -14.28
CA PRO A 128 11.77 -12.24 -15.47
C PRO A 128 10.74 -11.10 -15.54
N TRP A 129 11.18 -9.89 -15.91
CA TRP A 129 10.34 -8.69 -15.91
C TRP A 129 9.13 -8.78 -16.86
N GLN A 130 9.22 -9.60 -17.90
CA GLN A 130 8.15 -9.86 -18.86
C GLN A 130 6.96 -10.59 -18.22
N GLU A 131 7.22 -11.45 -17.23
CA GLU A 131 6.20 -12.21 -16.52
C GLU A 131 5.59 -11.40 -15.38
N LEU A 132 6.38 -10.55 -14.71
CA LEU A 132 5.93 -9.73 -13.58
C LEU A 132 4.68 -8.89 -13.89
N GLY A 133 4.54 -8.37 -15.11
CA GLY A 133 3.37 -7.58 -15.53
C GLY A 133 2.08 -8.39 -15.68
N ALA A 134 2.16 -9.70 -15.90
CA ALA A 134 1.01 -10.58 -16.07
C ALA A 134 0.57 -11.25 -14.75
N ILE A 135 1.44 -11.27 -13.74
CA ILE A 135 1.19 -11.93 -12.47
C ILE A 135 0.34 -11.02 -11.56
N ALA A 136 -0.81 -11.52 -11.11
CA ALA A 136 -1.71 -10.78 -10.22
C ALA A 136 -1.14 -10.53 -8.81
N ALA A 137 -0.22 -11.39 -8.35
CA ALA A 137 0.40 -11.35 -7.03
C ALA A 137 1.93 -11.56 -7.10
N PRO A 138 2.69 -10.59 -7.66
CA PRO A 138 4.11 -10.77 -7.96
C PRO A 138 4.97 -11.01 -6.71
N LEU A 139 4.60 -10.42 -5.56
CA LEU A 139 5.29 -10.65 -4.29
C LEU A 139 5.13 -12.08 -3.77
N SER A 140 3.94 -12.67 -3.93
CA SER A 140 3.71 -14.06 -3.52
C SER A 140 4.40 -15.03 -4.47
N ALA A 141 4.37 -14.75 -5.77
CA ALA A 141 5.11 -15.50 -6.78
C ALA A 141 6.63 -15.46 -6.51
N ALA A 142 7.18 -14.29 -6.21
CA ALA A 142 8.59 -14.14 -5.86
C ALA A 142 8.95 -14.84 -4.54
N ALA A 143 8.04 -14.87 -3.56
CA ALA A 143 8.25 -15.65 -2.35
C ALA A 143 8.32 -17.16 -2.65
N ALA A 144 7.48 -17.65 -3.55
CA ALA A 144 7.38 -19.07 -3.88
C ALA A 144 8.61 -19.64 -4.59
N THR A 145 9.53 -18.80 -5.09
CA THR A 145 10.75 -19.28 -5.77
C THR A 145 11.78 -19.85 -4.80
N PHE A 146 11.84 -19.35 -3.56
CA PHE A 146 12.85 -19.76 -2.57
C PHE A 146 12.31 -20.03 -1.16
N LEU A 147 11.04 -19.70 -0.87
CA LEU A 147 10.40 -19.95 0.43
C LEU A 147 9.33 -21.05 0.34
N PRO A 148 9.04 -21.74 1.47
CA PRO A 148 8.00 -22.76 1.51
C PRO A 148 6.60 -22.24 1.13
N GLU A 149 5.74 -23.11 0.60
CA GLU A 149 4.38 -22.76 0.15
C GLU A 149 3.48 -22.12 1.21
N TRP A 150 3.66 -22.50 2.48
CA TRP A 150 2.91 -21.89 3.59
C TRP A 150 3.21 -20.39 3.74
N TYR A 151 4.40 -19.95 3.32
CA TYR A 151 4.82 -18.57 3.40
C TYR A 151 4.24 -17.72 2.25
N SER A 152 4.25 -18.26 1.02
CA SER A 152 3.66 -17.57 -0.14
C SER A 152 2.14 -17.40 0.02
N THR A 153 1.46 -18.40 0.58
CA THR A 153 0.04 -18.32 0.96
C THR A 153 -0.21 -17.33 2.09
N ALA A 154 0.66 -17.28 3.11
CA ALA A 154 0.58 -16.28 4.18
C ALA A 154 0.70 -14.84 3.64
N ILE A 155 1.62 -14.57 2.71
CA ILE A 155 1.73 -13.25 2.07
C ILE A 155 0.45 -12.91 1.31
N THR A 156 -0.11 -13.85 0.55
CA THR A 156 -1.35 -13.62 -0.21
C THR A 156 -2.52 -13.31 0.72
N LEU A 157 -2.68 -14.06 1.81
CA LEU A 157 -3.71 -13.83 2.81
C LEU A 157 -3.53 -12.46 3.50
N ALA A 158 -2.29 -12.14 3.88
CA ALA A 158 -1.94 -10.86 4.48
C ALA A 158 -2.15 -9.69 3.51
N ALA A 159 -1.94 -9.88 2.20
CA ALA A 159 -2.19 -8.87 1.18
C ALA A 159 -3.69 -8.71 0.88
N LEU A 160 -4.49 -9.77 0.99
CA LEU A 160 -5.93 -9.73 0.72
C LEU A 160 -6.70 -8.98 1.82
N PHE A 161 -6.25 -9.08 3.07
CA PHE A 161 -6.93 -8.51 4.23
C PHE A 161 -7.07 -6.97 4.14
N PRO A 162 -6.01 -6.20 3.84
CA PRO A 162 -6.12 -4.76 3.61
C PRO A 162 -6.82 -4.41 2.29
N ARG A 163 -6.64 -5.23 1.24
CA ARG A 163 -7.14 -4.94 -0.12
C ARG A 163 -8.67 -4.83 -0.18
N ARG A 164 -9.38 -5.56 0.69
CA ARG A 164 -10.84 -5.50 0.79
C ARG A 164 -11.38 -4.14 1.27
N TYR A 165 -10.54 -3.31 1.90
CA TYR A 165 -10.91 -1.97 2.36
C TYR A 165 -10.67 -0.86 1.32
N PHE A 166 -9.73 -1.02 0.40
CA PHE A 166 -9.27 0.07 -0.49
C PHE A 166 -9.79 0.04 -1.94
N TYR A 167 -10.23 -1.11 -2.45
CA TYR A 167 -10.50 -1.25 -3.89
C TYR A 167 -11.85 -0.71 -4.36
N LYS A 168 -12.74 -0.27 -3.46
CA LYS A 168 -14.10 0.12 -3.85
C LYS A 168 -14.25 1.58 -4.33
N HIS A 169 -13.23 2.46 -4.22
CA HIS A 169 -13.51 3.89 -4.38
C HIS A 169 -12.65 4.76 -5.31
N ASP A 170 -11.45 4.37 -5.78
CA ASP A 170 -10.53 5.38 -6.34
C ASP A 170 -9.92 5.16 -7.74
N TYR A 171 -10.25 4.08 -8.47
CA TYR A 171 -9.66 3.87 -9.81
C TYR A 171 -10.51 4.36 -11.00
N HIS A 172 -11.85 4.38 -10.90
CA HIS A 172 -12.69 4.76 -12.05
C HIS A 172 -12.97 6.26 -12.19
N HIS A 173 -12.88 7.05 -11.10
CA HIS A 173 -13.28 8.46 -11.14
C HIS A 173 -12.17 9.44 -11.55
N ARG A 174 -10.89 9.14 -11.27
CA ARG A 174 -9.79 10.08 -11.56
C ARG A 174 -9.24 9.97 -12.99
N PHE A 175 -9.25 8.79 -13.59
CA PHE A 175 -8.73 8.61 -14.97
C PHE A 175 -9.64 9.20 -16.05
N SER A 176 -10.96 9.20 -15.82
CA SER A 176 -11.95 9.79 -16.74
C SER A 176 -11.91 11.32 -16.76
N LEU A 177 -11.58 11.95 -15.63
CA LEU A 177 -11.45 13.42 -15.54
C LEU A 177 -10.20 13.96 -16.25
N ILE A 178 -9.10 13.19 -16.28
CA ILE A 178 -7.85 13.60 -16.94
C ILE A 178 -8.01 13.57 -18.48
N LEU A 179 -8.74 12.59 -19.03
CA LEU A 179 -8.99 12.53 -20.48
C LEU A 179 -9.97 13.62 -20.97
N CYS A 180 -10.91 14.06 -20.12
CA CYS A 180 -11.86 15.11 -20.44
C CYS A 180 -11.22 16.52 -20.43
N SER A 181 -10.15 16.71 -19.65
CA SER A 181 -9.41 17.99 -19.58
C SER A 181 -8.45 18.23 -20.74
N SER A 182 -8.12 17.20 -21.53
CA SER A 182 -7.16 17.30 -22.65
C SER A 182 -7.82 17.55 -24.01
N THR A 183 -9.15 17.69 -24.06
CA THR A 183 -9.94 17.90 -25.28
C THR A 183 -10.75 19.21 -25.26
N LYS A 184 -10.37 20.18 -24.43
CA LYS A 184 -10.90 21.55 -24.48
C LYS A 184 -9.80 22.59 -24.45
#